data_AF-A0A954LGR0-F1
#
_entry.id   AF-A0A954LGR0-F1
#
_cell.length_a   1.000
_cell.length_b   1.000
_cell.length_c   1.000
_cell.angle_alpha   90.00
_cell.angle_beta   90.00
_cell.angle_gamma   90.00
#
_symmetry.space_group_name_H-M   'P 1'
#
loop_
_entity.id
_entity.type
_entity.pdbx_description
1 polymer ?
#
loop_
_entity_poly.entity_id
_entity_poly.type
_entity_poly.pdbx_seq_one_letter_code
_entity_poly.pdbx_strand_id
1 'polypeptide(L)'
;MSSRTRRTARKSAATAKTTTAVEDTGVLSARPRLTPLLNPMTPVDWWFLFKFNSAEEPGKPKPPGLTGIFDVPGWERPAYEESGAKFSQRYAFASSRNPQLAQGRGILGAMEYDPLGSTFNQVYSAHPDECFYVVWNDQFYNDPLPIKGAPWGHSKGMLAWDGDGNGFVMQVSTPSWPASGNRHFPRQSDGNTLGYVTDDNIEVSQHFFALKVNADDVKAILRAMQNSSVVTGVATGPVKKETGKSKTKQ
;
A
#
# COMPACT_ATOMS: atom_id res chain seq x y z
N MET A 1 48.64 -77.06 34.42
CA MET A 1 47.30 -77.61 34.72
C MET A 1 46.63 -76.67 35.71
N SER A 2 45.85 -75.68 35.24
CA SER A 2 44.37 -75.69 35.18
C SER A 2 43.69 -76.05 36.51
N SER A 3 43.05 -75.07 37.19
CA SER A 3 41.59 -74.88 37.09
C SER A 3 41.00 -73.94 38.17
N ARG A 4 40.04 -73.12 37.71
CA ARG A 4 38.80 -72.60 38.35
C ARG A 4 38.86 -71.88 39.71
N THR A 5 38.30 -70.66 39.72
CA THR A 5 37.28 -70.24 40.72
C THR A 5 36.30 -69.25 40.06
N ARG A 6 35.01 -69.39 40.40
CA ARG A 6 33.84 -68.65 39.89
C ARG A 6 33.47 -67.47 40.83
N ARG A 7 32.65 -66.54 40.30
CA ARG A 7 32.02 -65.33 40.89
C ARG A 7 32.92 -64.08 40.83
N THR A 8 32.46 -62.88 40.46
CA THR A 8 31.13 -62.31 40.16
C THR A 8 31.40 -60.95 39.49
N ALA A 9 30.69 -60.60 38.41
CA ALA A 9 30.74 -59.24 37.87
C ALA A 9 29.32 -58.66 37.80
N ARG A 10 29.08 -57.60 38.58
CA ARG A 10 27.91 -56.73 38.49
C ARG A 10 27.94 -56.01 37.14
N LYS A 11 26.85 -56.10 36.37
CA LYS A 11 26.57 -55.16 35.26
C LYS A 11 25.63 -54.08 35.79
N SER A 12 26.13 -52.85 35.89
CA SER A 12 25.29 -51.65 36.00
C SER A 12 24.86 -51.23 34.60
N ALA A 13 23.57 -50.91 34.47
CA ALA A 13 22.93 -50.45 33.26
C ALA A 13 23.37 -49.02 32.90
N ALA A 14 23.59 -48.76 31.60
CA ALA A 14 23.67 -47.42 31.04
C ALA A 14 22.49 -47.23 30.09
N THR A 15 21.61 -46.29 30.44
CA THR A 15 20.44 -45.89 29.65
C THR A 15 20.89 -45.04 28.47
N ALA A 16 20.72 -45.54 27.25
CA ALA A 16 20.91 -44.74 26.04
C ALA A 16 19.67 -43.84 25.84
N LYS A 17 19.87 -42.52 25.89
CA LYS A 17 18.88 -41.54 25.44
C LYS A 17 18.92 -41.49 23.91
N THR A 18 17.86 -41.98 23.28
CA THR A 18 17.62 -41.78 21.85
C THR A 18 17.15 -40.34 21.64
N THR A 19 18.03 -39.49 21.13
CA THR A 19 17.67 -38.14 20.68
C THR A 19 17.06 -38.25 19.28
N THR A 20 15.74 -38.22 19.19
CA THR A 20 15.05 -37.98 17.91
C THR A 20 15.27 -36.52 17.52
N ALA A 21 16.02 -36.29 16.45
CA ALA A 21 16.06 -34.99 15.79
C ALA A 21 14.67 -34.72 15.19
N VAL A 22 14.03 -33.66 15.63
CA VAL A 22 12.86 -33.10 14.96
C VAL A 22 13.42 -32.28 13.81
N GLU A 23 13.24 -32.75 12.58
CA GLU A 23 13.43 -31.91 11.40
C GLU A 23 12.36 -30.81 11.44
N ASP A 24 12.79 -29.61 11.76
CA ASP A 24 12.02 -28.39 11.60
C ASP A 24 11.85 -28.15 10.09
N THR A 25 10.78 -28.70 9.53
CA THR A 25 10.29 -28.29 8.20
C THR A 25 9.69 -26.90 8.36
N GLY A 26 10.59 -25.92 8.48
CA GLY A 26 10.25 -24.51 8.44
C GLY A 26 9.54 -24.22 7.13
N VAL A 27 8.22 -24.19 7.17
CA VAL A 27 7.43 -23.44 6.20
C VAL A 27 7.84 -21.99 6.44
N LEU A 28 8.86 -21.53 5.72
CA LEU A 28 9.07 -20.10 5.55
C LEU A 28 7.76 -19.58 4.96
N SER A 29 6.91 -19.03 5.81
CA SER A 29 5.75 -18.26 5.41
C SER A 29 6.30 -17.16 4.52
N ALA A 30 6.23 -17.37 3.21
CA ALA A 30 6.66 -16.38 2.23
C ALA A 30 5.85 -15.12 2.57
N ARG A 31 6.55 -14.08 3.05
CA ARG A 31 5.91 -12.80 3.33
C ARG A 31 5.14 -12.38 2.08
N PRO A 32 3.89 -11.90 2.19
CA PRO A 32 3.15 -11.43 1.02
C PRO A 32 3.97 -10.32 0.35
N ARG A 33 4.44 -10.58 -0.88
CA ARG A 33 5.22 -9.61 -1.64
C ARG A 33 4.30 -8.47 -2.04
N LEU A 34 4.64 -7.25 -1.64
CA LEU A 34 3.93 -6.05 -2.08
C LEU A 34 3.98 -5.96 -3.60
N THR A 35 2.82 -5.93 -4.25
CA THR A 35 2.75 -5.95 -5.72
C THR A 35 1.43 -5.35 -6.20
N PRO A 36 1.32 -4.85 -7.44
CA PRO A 36 0.02 -4.44 -7.99
C PRO A 36 -0.96 -5.62 -8.02
N LEU A 37 -2.18 -5.42 -7.54
CA LEU A 37 -3.24 -6.42 -7.48
C LEU A 37 -4.44 -6.00 -8.34
N LEU A 38 -5.08 -6.96 -9.02
CA LEU A 38 -6.42 -6.76 -9.62
C LEU A 38 -7.55 -7.03 -8.62
N ASN A 39 -7.30 -7.92 -7.67
CA ASN A 39 -8.11 -8.30 -6.52
C ASN A 39 -7.15 -8.96 -5.49
N PRO A 40 -7.57 -9.25 -4.24
CA PRO A 40 -6.67 -9.76 -3.19
C PRO A 40 -5.86 -11.00 -3.55
N MET A 41 -6.32 -11.79 -4.52
CA MET A 41 -5.70 -13.06 -4.93
C MET A 41 -5.02 -13.00 -6.29
N THR A 42 -5.02 -11.84 -6.97
CA THR A 42 -4.56 -11.74 -8.37
C THR A 42 -3.46 -10.68 -8.52
N PRO A 43 -2.18 -11.05 -8.34
CA PRO A 43 -1.05 -10.18 -8.61
C PRO A 43 -0.81 -9.98 -10.10
N VAL A 44 -0.33 -8.79 -10.45
CA VAL A 44 0.01 -8.35 -11.81
C VAL A 44 1.28 -7.50 -11.78
N ASP A 45 2.04 -7.46 -12.88
CA ASP A 45 3.25 -6.63 -12.94
C ASP A 45 2.91 -5.15 -13.11
N TRP A 46 1.77 -4.84 -13.74
CA TRP A 46 1.24 -3.50 -13.82
C TRP A 46 -0.28 -3.52 -13.99
N TRP A 47 -0.93 -2.43 -13.59
CA TRP A 47 -2.28 -2.08 -14.00
C TRP A 47 -2.40 -0.59 -14.29
N PHE A 48 -3.35 -0.24 -15.15
CA PHE A 48 -3.77 1.12 -15.47
C PHE A 48 -5.28 1.24 -15.21
N LEU A 49 -5.70 2.36 -14.63
CA LEU A 49 -7.10 2.70 -14.38
C LEU A 49 -7.38 4.11 -14.91
N PHE A 50 -8.51 4.26 -15.58
CA PHE A 50 -9.06 5.56 -15.93
C PHE A 50 -10.45 5.69 -15.32
N LYS A 51 -10.58 6.56 -14.32
CA LYS A 51 -11.85 6.95 -13.70
C LYS A 51 -12.54 7.95 -14.60
N PHE A 52 -13.80 7.71 -14.89
CA PHE A 52 -14.62 8.62 -15.68
C PHE A 52 -15.14 9.80 -14.83
N ASN A 53 -15.51 10.87 -15.51
CA ASN A 53 -16.19 12.00 -14.89
C ASN A 53 -17.68 11.70 -14.71
N SER A 54 -18.32 12.42 -13.80
CA SER A 54 -19.71 12.22 -13.42
C SER A 54 -20.73 12.85 -14.34
N ALA A 55 -20.30 13.70 -15.28
CA ALA A 55 -21.18 14.23 -16.32
C ALA A 55 -21.50 13.17 -17.38
N GLU A 56 -20.49 12.42 -17.83
CA GLU A 56 -20.61 11.41 -18.90
C GLU A 56 -20.96 10.02 -18.36
N GLU A 57 -20.35 9.61 -17.25
CA GLU A 57 -20.51 8.25 -16.69
C GLU A 57 -20.92 8.34 -15.22
N PRO A 58 -22.16 8.75 -14.92
CA PRO A 58 -22.64 8.86 -13.55
C PRO A 58 -22.55 7.49 -12.86
N GLY A 59 -21.94 7.50 -11.68
CA GLY A 59 -21.92 6.38 -10.75
C GLY A 59 -23.07 6.50 -9.75
N LYS A 60 -23.29 5.41 -9.00
CA LYS A 60 -24.07 5.49 -7.76
C LYS A 60 -23.10 5.66 -6.59
N PRO A 61 -23.40 6.52 -5.60
CA PRO A 61 -22.67 6.49 -4.35
C PRO A 61 -22.75 5.08 -3.76
N LYS A 62 -21.74 4.71 -2.98
CA LYS A 62 -21.70 3.42 -2.27
C LYS A 62 -23.00 3.26 -1.46
N PRO A 63 -23.59 2.08 -1.33
CA PRO A 63 -24.61 1.86 -0.30
C PRO A 63 -24.02 2.11 1.11
N PRO A 64 -24.80 2.65 2.08
CA PRO A 64 -24.40 2.68 3.49
C PRO A 64 -23.99 1.28 3.99
N GLY A 65 -22.99 1.18 4.86
CA GLY A 65 -22.62 -0.08 5.55
C GLY A 65 -21.62 -0.99 4.83
N LEU A 66 -21.10 -0.61 3.67
CA LEU A 66 -20.00 -1.35 3.05
C LEU A 66 -18.67 -0.92 3.70
N THR A 67 -18.01 -1.85 4.40
CA THR A 67 -16.71 -1.65 5.06
C THR A 67 -15.59 -1.80 4.05
N GLY A 68 -14.75 -0.78 3.89
CA GLY A 68 -13.48 -0.90 3.15
C GLY A 68 -12.35 -0.28 3.97
N ILE A 69 -11.09 -0.46 3.56
CA ILE A 69 -9.89 0.08 4.24
C ILE A 69 -9.88 1.60 4.48
N PHE A 70 -10.85 2.28 3.88
CA PHE A 70 -11.00 3.72 3.85
C PHE A 70 -12.31 4.19 4.50
N ASP A 71 -13.06 3.27 5.08
CA ASP A 71 -14.20 3.61 5.92
C ASP A 71 -13.66 4.22 7.21
N VAL A 72 -13.98 5.49 7.45
CA VAL A 72 -13.59 6.20 8.66
C VAL A 72 -14.77 6.15 9.63
N PRO A 73 -14.68 5.44 10.77
CA PRO A 73 -15.75 5.38 11.74
C PRO A 73 -16.15 6.79 12.21
N GLY A 74 -17.45 7.10 12.20
CA GLY A 74 -17.98 8.40 12.60
C GLY A 74 -17.91 9.49 11.52
N TRP A 75 -17.36 9.20 10.34
CA TRP A 75 -17.46 10.08 9.18
C TRP A 75 -18.77 9.79 8.43
N GLU A 76 -19.77 10.61 8.67
CA GLU A 76 -20.99 10.60 7.86
C GLU A 76 -20.65 11.16 6.48
N ARG A 77 -21.03 10.40 5.45
CA ARG A 77 -20.80 10.85 4.07
C ARG A 77 -21.56 12.15 3.86
N PRO A 78 -21.03 13.09 3.06
CA PRO A 78 -21.89 14.10 2.46
C PRO A 78 -23.01 13.34 1.76
N ALA A 79 -24.25 13.63 2.13
CA ALA A 79 -25.39 13.12 1.39
C ALA A 79 -25.32 13.77 0.00
N TYR A 80 -24.67 13.09 -0.95
CA TYR A 80 -24.49 13.57 -2.33
C TYR A 80 -25.85 13.83 -3.01
N GLU A 81 -26.92 13.20 -2.51
CA GLU A 81 -28.30 13.47 -2.92
C GLU A 81 -28.80 14.85 -2.47
N GLU A 82 -28.34 15.38 -1.32
CA GLU A 82 -28.76 16.68 -0.80
C GLU A 82 -27.99 17.86 -1.43
N SER A 83 -26.76 17.62 -1.92
CA SER A 83 -25.90 18.67 -2.50
C SER A 83 -26.09 18.88 -4.01
N GLY A 84 -26.84 18.00 -4.70
CA GLY A 84 -26.95 18.01 -6.16
C GLY A 84 -25.64 17.65 -6.90
N ALA A 85 -24.60 17.23 -6.17
CA ALA A 85 -23.30 16.87 -6.70
C ALA A 85 -23.36 15.61 -7.55
N LYS A 86 -22.66 15.60 -8.68
CA LYS A 86 -22.63 14.44 -9.59
C LYS A 86 -21.48 13.52 -9.19
N PHE A 87 -21.78 12.27 -8.87
CA PHE A 87 -20.77 11.29 -8.45
C PHE A 87 -20.33 10.37 -9.59
N SER A 88 -19.02 10.14 -9.76
CA SER A 88 -18.53 9.01 -10.55
C SER A 88 -17.23 8.41 -10.04
N GLN A 89 -17.32 7.10 -9.85
CA GLN A 89 -16.24 6.19 -9.56
C GLN A 89 -16.29 4.98 -10.49
N ARG A 90 -16.92 5.17 -11.65
CA ARG A 90 -16.88 4.22 -12.77
C ARG A 90 -15.54 4.38 -13.46
N TYR A 91 -15.01 3.27 -13.95
CA TYR A 91 -13.67 3.25 -14.49
C TYR A 91 -13.51 2.20 -15.59
N ALA A 92 -12.56 2.40 -16.47
CA ALA A 92 -11.98 1.34 -17.29
C ALA A 92 -10.58 0.99 -16.77
N PHE A 93 -10.13 -0.22 -17.04
CA PHE A 93 -8.83 -0.70 -16.59
C PHE A 93 -8.18 -1.66 -17.58
N ALA A 94 -6.85 -1.72 -17.54
CA ALA A 94 -6.02 -2.69 -18.23
C ALA A 94 -4.92 -3.18 -17.28
N SER A 95 -4.31 -4.32 -17.58
CA SER A 95 -3.22 -4.87 -16.78
C SER A 95 -2.27 -5.75 -17.57
N SER A 96 -1.15 -6.13 -16.97
CA SER A 96 -0.22 -7.12 -17.53
C SER A 96 -0.88 -8.46 -17.89
N ARG A 97 -2.03 -8.81 -17.28
CA ARG A 97 -2.80 -10.02 -17.60
C ARG A 97 -3.77 -9.84 -18.77
N ASN A 98 -4.31 -8.63 -18.93
CA ASN A 98 -5.17 -8.27 -20.04
C ASN A 98 -4.84 -6.81 -20.42
N PRO A 99 -4.01 -6.60 -21.46
CA PRO A 99 -3.53 -5.28 -21.81
C PRO A 99 -4.56 -4.45 -22.58
N GLN A 100 -5.80 -4.92 -22.71
CA GLN A 100 -6.90 -4.18 -23.32
C GLN A 100 -7.76 -3.50 -22.25
N LEU A 101 -8.16 -2.26 -22.51
CA LEU A 101 -9.08 -1.54 -21.62
C LEU A 101 -10.43 -2.26 -21.58
N ALA A 102 -10.87 -2.58 -20.37
CA ALA A 102 -12.15 -3.17 -20.08
C ALA A 102 -12.88 -2.35 -19.02
N GLN A 103 -14.21 -2.36 -19.07
CA GLN A 103 -15.05 -1.73 -18.05
C GLN A 103 -14.81 -2.39 -16.69
N GLY A 104 -14.43 -1.58 -15.70
CA GLY A 104 -14.31 -1.96 -14.31
C GLY A 104 -15.67 -2.22 -13.67
N ARG A 105 -15.69 -3.11 -12.68
CA ARG A 105 -16.89 -3.42 -11.89
C ARG A 105 -16.86 -2.68 -10.56
N GLY A 106 -18.04 -2.37 -10.03
CA GLY A 106 -18.19 -1.73 -8.72
C GLY A 106 -17.82 -0.25 -8.73
N ILE A 107 -17.39 0.23 -7.56
CA ILE A 107 -17.03 1.63 -7.28
C ILE A 107 -15.55 1.62 -6.98
N LEU A 108 -14.75 2.29 -7.82
CA LEU A 108 -13.29 2.32 -7.72
C LEU A 108 -12.82 2.73 -6.31
N GLY A 109 -11.91 1.96 -5.71
CA GLY A 109 -11.30 2.26 -4.40
C GLY A 109 -12.28 2.24 -3.22
N ALA A 110 -13.54 1.85 -3.41
CA ALA A 110 -14.52 1.78 -2.34
C ALA A 110 -14.50 0.45 -1.59
N MET A 111 -13.84 -0.56 -2.14
CA MET A 111 -13.80 -1.94 -1.67
C MET A 111 -12.38 -2.50 -1.72
N GLU A 112 -12.17 -3.67 -1.14
CA GLU A 112 -10.89 -4.39 -1.21
C GLU A 112 -10.78 -5.33 -2.42
N TYR A 113 -11.69 -5.22 -3.40
CA TYR A 113 -11.80 -6.19 -4.50
C TYR A 113 -11.58 -5.59 -5.90
N ASP A 114 -11.44 -4.27 -5.99
CA ASP A 114 -11.02 -3.58 -7.22
C ASP A 114 -9.50 -3.36 -7.24
N PRO A 115 -8.86 -3.08 -8.40
CA PRO A 115 -7.41 -3.03 -8.47
C PRO A 115 -6.78 -1.97 -7.56
N LEU A 116 -7.40 -0.78 -7.46
CA LEU A 116 -6.90 0.30 -6.59
C LEU A 116 -7.03 -0.10 -5.12
N GLY A 117 -8.23 -0.48 -4.69
CA GLY A 117 -8.49 -0.84 -3.31
C GLY A 117 -7.68 -2.05 -2.84
N SER A 118 -7.56 -3.09 -3.68
CA SER A 118 -6.76 -4.28 -3.36
C SER A 118 -5.27 -3.96 -3.23
N THR A 119 -4.74 -3.19 -4.18
CA THR A 119 -3.32 -2.81 -4.17
C THR A 119 -2.99 -1.97 -2.93
N PHE A 120 -3.85 -1.00 -2.64
CA PHE A 120 -3.69 -0.08 -1.53
C PHE A 120 -3.88 -0.74 -0.16
N ASN A 121 -4.78 -1.72 -0.05
CA ASN A 121 -5.01 -2.51 1.18
C ASN A 121 -3.72 -3.14 1.71
N GLN A 122 -2.85 -3.60 0.81
CA GLN A 122 -1.57 -4.19 1.22
C GLN A 122 -0.70 -3.23 2.05
N VAL A 123 -0.79 -1.92 1.82
CA VAL A 123 0.04 -0.92 2.52
C VAL A 123 -0.57 -0.57 3.87
N TYR A 124 -1.89 -0.41 3.93
CA TYR A 124 -2.57 0.16 5.10
C TYR A 124 -3.11 -0.87 6.08
N SER A 125 -3.11 -2.14 5.69
CA SER A 125 -3.40 -3.28 6.56
C SER A 125 -2.13 -4.04 6.98
N ALA A 126 -0.95 -3.67 6.46
CA ALA A 126 0.31 -4.31 6.83
C ALA A 126 0.74 -3.96 8.25
N HIS A 127 1.46 -4.89 8.90
CA HIS A 127 2.17 -4.58 10.14
C HIS A 127 3.30 -3.57 9.86
N PRO A 128 3.61 -2.64 10.79
CA PRO A 128 4.67 -1.64 10.60
C PRO A 128 6.06 -2.21 10.25
N ASP A 129 6.33 -3.46 10.62
CA ASP A 129 7.60 -4.15 10.33
C ASP A 129 7.61 -4.89 8.98
N GLU A 130 6.50 -4.86 8.23
CA GLU A 130 6.32 -5.62 6.99
C GLU A 130 6.23 -4.73 5.76
N CYS A 131 5.83 -3.47 5.92
CA CYS A 131 5.64 -2.54 4.81
C CYS A 131 6.28 -1.18 5.12
N PHE A 132 7.13 -0.74 4.21
CA PHE A 132 7.67 0.61 4.17
C PHE A 132 7.04 1.35 3.02
N TYR A 133 6.74 2.64 3.19
CA TYR A 133 6.18 3.43 2.10
C TYR A 133 6.53 4.92 2.19
N VAL A 134 6.46 5.59 1.04
CA VAL A 134 6.53 7.05 0.89
C VAL A 134 5.34 7.48 0.07
N VAL A 135 4.67 8.55 0.52
CA VAL A 135 3.61 9.24 -0.23
C VAL A 135 4.11 10.63 -0.62
N TRP A 136 3.76 11.09 -1.82
CA TRP A 136 3.96 12.46 -2.25
C TRP A 136 2.69 13.01 -2.90
N ASN A 137 2.38 14.27 -2.59
CA ASN A 137 1.31 15.04 -3.20
C ASN A 137 1.57 16.53 -2.93
N ASP A 138 1.34 17.38 -3.92
CA ASP A 138 1.49 18.83 -3.80
C ASP A 138 0.25 19.55 -3.25
N GLN A 139 -0.86 18.83 -3.05
CA GLN A 139 -2.18 19.39 -2.71
C GLN A 139 -2.79 18.68 -1.48
N PHE A 140 -2.10 18.67 -0.34
CA PHE A 140 -2.66 18.15 0.93
C PHE A 140 -3.49 19.16 1.73
N TYR A 141 -3.55 20.43 1.32
CA TYR A 141 -4.39 21.47 1.94
C TYR A 141 -4.28 21.59 3.48
N ASN A 142 -3.07 21.46 4.03
CA ASN A 142 -2.80 21.49 5.48
C ASN A 142 -3.33 20.30 6.29
N ASP A 143 -3.76 19.22 5.63
CA ASP A 143 -4.25 18.00 6.28
C ASP A 143 -3.86 16.76 5.44
N PRO A 144 -2.84 15.96 5.84
CA PRO A 144 -2.16 15.97 7.13
C PRO A 144 -0.98 16.95 7.20
N LEU A 145 -0.60 17.57 6.08
CA LEU A 145 0.63 18.34 5.95
C LEU A 145 0.37 19.67 5.24
N PRO A 146 1.08 20.74 5.62
CA PRO A 146 0.94 22.02 4.96
C PRO A 146 1.34 21.96 3.49
N ILE A 147 0.60 22.66 2.65
CA ILE A 147 1.02 22.90 1.26
C ILE A 147 2.26 23.78 1.31
N LYS A 148 3.28 23.41 0.54
CA LYS A 148 4.38 24.32 0.24
C LYS A 148 4.11 24.90 -1.14
N GLY A 149 4.03 26.23 -1.23
CA GLY A 149 3.88 26.94 -2.49
C GLY A 149 5.05 26.67 -3.43
N ALA A 150 4.84 26.86 -4.74
CA ALA A 150 5.80 26.64 -5.83
C ALA A 150 7.25 27.07 -5.53
N PRO A 151 8.27 26.46 -6.17
CA PRO A 151 8.19 25.50 -7.28
C PRO A 151 8.25 24.03 -6.83
N TRP A 152 7.15 23.29 -7.04
CA TRP A 152 7.09 21.83 -6.84
C TRP A 152 6.43 21.18 -8.04
N GLY A 153 6.76 19.92 -8.32
CA GLY A 153 6.11 19.18 -9.39
C GLY A 153 4.66 18.86 -9.03
N HIS A 154 3.73 19.09 -9.95
CA HIS A 154 2.33 18.63 -9.87
C HIS A 154 2.23 17.10 -10.01
N SER A 155 2.99 16.38 -9.19
CA SER A 155 3.13 14.92 -9.18
C SER A 155 2.60 14.38 -7.88
N LYS A 156 1.93 13.23 -7.98
CA LYS A 156 1.21 12.59 -6.89
C LYS A 156 1.34 11.09 -6.99
N GLY A 157 1.47 10.42 -5.85
CA GLY A 157 1.59 8.96 -5.83
C GLY A 157 2.18 8.40 -4.55
N MET A 158 2.54 7.13 -4.62
CA MET A 158 3.20 6.40 -3.54
C MET A 158 4.21 5.38 -4.06
N LEU A 159 5.20 5.08 -3.23
CA LEU A 159 6.11 3.96 -3.37
C LEU A 159 5.96 3.12 -2.10
N ALA A 160 5.73 1.82 -2.24
CA ALA A 160 5.67 0.89 -1.11
C ALA A 160 6.54 -0.34 -1.39
N TRP A 161 7.26 -0.83 -0.37
CA TRP A 161 8.17 -1.97 -0.48
C TRP A 161 8.25 -2.80 0.82
N ASP A 162 8.61 -4.07 0.67
CA ASP A 162 8.79 -5.03 1.77
C ASP A 162 10.24 -5.04 2.30
N GLY A 163 10.52 -5.88 3.30
CA GLY A 163 11.87 -6.03 3.88
C GLY A 163 12.94 -6.53 2.89
N ASP A 164 12.54 -7.12 1.77
CA ASP A 164 13.44 -7.57 0.70
C ASP A 164 13.63 -6.48 -0.38
N GLY A 165 12.93 -5.35 -0.25
CA GLY A 165 12.94 -4.25 -1.22
C GLY A 165 12.04 -4.49 -2.44
N ASN A 166 11.20 -5.52 -2.46
CA ASN A 166 10.23 -5.70 -3.54
C ASN A 166 8.98 -4.89 -3.25
N GLY A 167 8.33 -4.38 -4.30
CA GLY A 167 7.20 -3.49 -4.09
C GLY A 167 6.47 -3.05 -5.33
N PHE A 168 5.82 -1.89 -5.20
CA PHE A 168 5.19 -1.20 -6.31
C PHE A 168 5.33 0.33 -6.16
N VAL A 169 5.38 0.99 -7.31
CA VAL A 169 5.16 2.44 -7.41
C VAL A 169 3.77 2.67 -8.01
N MET A 170 3.03 3.64 -7.47
CA MET A 170 1.74 4.06 -7.99
C MET A 170 1.76 5.57 -8.27
N GLN A 171 1.42 5.96 -9.49
CA GLN A 171 1.25 7.34 -9.90
C GLN A 171 -0.23 7.65 -10.09
N VAL A 172 -0.64 8.81 -9.60
CA VAL A 172 -2.04 9.26 -9.68
C VAL A 172 -2.12 10.70 -10.14
N SER A 173 -3.26 11.09 -10.68
CA SER A 173 -3.56 12.50 -10.97
C SER A 173 -4.40 13.17 -9.88
N THR A 174 -4.94 12.40 -8.92
CA THR A 174 -5.96 12.85 -7.96
C THR A 174 -5.38 13.75 -6.85
N PRO A 175 -5.77 15.04 -6.79
CA PRO A 175 -5.51 15.93 -5.64
C PRO A 175 -5.82 15.27 -4.30
N SER A 176 -5.04 15.60 -3.27
CA SER A 176 -5.25 15.10 -1.91
C SER A 176 -5.37 13.57 -1.77
N TRP A 177 -4.90 12.79 -2.75
CA TRP A 177 -4.84 11.34 -2.66
C TRP A 177 -3.39 10.84 -2.70
N PRO A 178 -2.99 9.89 -1.85
CA PRO A 178 -3.72 9.35 -0.71
C PRO A 178 -3.43 10.18 0.55
N ALA A 179 -4.26 11.17 0.88
CA ALA A 179 -4.00 12.02 2.05
C ALA A 179 -4.39 11.37 3.38
N SER A 180 -5.32 10.40 3.41
CA SER A 180 -5.71 9.73 4.66
C SER A 180 -5.15 8.31 4.72
N GLY A 181 -3.86 8.23 5.01
CA GLY A 181 -3.14 6.98 5.08
C GLY A 181 -3.39 6.12 6.34
N ASN A 182 -4.52 6.20 7.03
CA ASN A 182 -4.83 5.24 8.11
C ASN A 182 -6.26 5.42 8.65
N ARG A 183 -6.96 4.31 8.95
CA ARG A 183 -8.20 4.33 9.76
C ARG A 183 -8.01 4.89 11.18
N HIS A 184 -6.79 4.79 11.71
CA HIS A 184 -6.41 5.29 13.04
C HIS A 184 -6.03 6.77 13.06
N PHE A 185 -5.69 7.32 11.90
CA PHE A 185 -5.32 8.72 11.71
C PHE A 185 -6.10 9.28 10.50
N PRO A 186 -7.43 9.33 10.60
CA PRO A 186 -8.23 9.89 9.52
C PRO A 186 -7.91 11.37 9.36
N ARG A 187 -8.05 11.87 8.13
CA ARG A 187 -8.09 13.31 7.91
C ARG A 187 -9.31 13.91 8.60
N GLN A 188 -9.17 15.16 9.02
CA GLN A 188 -10.22 15.87 9.75
C GLN A 188 -11.09 16.71 8.80
N SER A 189 -10.52 17.15 7.68
CA SER A 189 -11.12 18.17 6.80
C SER A 189 -11.74 17.63 5.52
N ASP A 190 -11.16 16.58 4.95
CA ASP A 190 -11.57 15.98 3.69
C ASP A 190 -11.27 14.49 3.79
N GLY A 191 -12.25 13.64 3.50
CA GLY A 191 -12.23 12.23 3.87
C GLY A 191 -11.12 11.41 3.19
N ASN A 192 -11.26 10.08 3.19
CA ASN A 192 -10.11 9.20 2.96
C ASN A 192 -9.94 8.71 1.50
N THR A 193 -11.01 8.33 0.83
CA THR A 193 -10.96 7.82 -0.55
C THR A 193 -11.54 8.75 -1.56
N LEU A 194 -11.16 8.55 -2.82
CA LEU A 194 -11.95 8.99 -3.97
C LEU A 194 -13.47 8.73 -3.85
N GLY A 195 -13.97 7.80 -3.01
CA GLY A 195 -15.40 7.56 -2.80
C GLY A 195 -15.99 8.14 -1.51
N TYR A 196 -15.15 8.72 -0.65
CA TYR A 196 -15.48 9.34 0.63
C TYR A 196 -14.63 10.60 0.79
N VAL A 197 -14.78 11.54 -0.11
CA VAL A 197 -14.17 12.88 -0.05
C VAL A 197 -15.26 13.92 -0.19
N THR A 198 -15.02 15.08 0.40
CA THR A 198 -15.90 16.25 0.31
C THR A 198 -15.55 17.13 -0.90
N ASP A 199 -14.47 16.81 -1.60
CA ASP A 199 -13.93 17.53 -2.76
C ASP A 199 -14.50 17.03 -4.10
N ASP A 200 -14.28 17.80 -5.16
CA ASP A 200 -14.74 17.56 -6.54
C ASP A 200 -14.03 16.40 -7.27
N ASN A 201 -13.08 15.74 -6.60
CA ASN A 201 -12.34 14.58 -7.13
C ASN A 201 -13.27 13.43 -7.58
N ILE A 202 -14.47 13.33 -6.98
CA ILE A 202 -15.53 12.39 -7.39
C ILE A 202 -16.20 12.77 -8.71
N GLU A 203 -16.11 14.04 -9.13
CA GLU A 203 -16.81 14.56 -10.30
C GLU A 203 -15.96 14.51 -11.57
N VAL A 204 -14.64 14.67 -11.43
CA VAL A 204 -13.71 14.82 -12.56
C VAL A 204 -13.00 13.53 -12.96
N SER A 205 -12.61 13.37 -14.23
CA SER A 205 -11.83 12.20 -14.66
C SER A 205 -10.44 12.18 -14.01
N GLN A 206 -9.95 11.00 -13.68
CA GLN A 206 -8.65 10.80 -13.02
C GLN A 206 -8.00 9.51 -13.52
N HIS A 207 -6.68 9.41 -13.51
CA HIS A 207 -5.98 8.16 -13.81
C HIS A 207 -5.13 7.67 -12.64
N PHE A 208 -4.94 6.36 -12.64
CA PHE A 208 -4.05 5.66 -11.73
C PHE A 208 -3.21 4.68 -12.54
N PHE A 209 -1.95 4.55 -12.18
CA PHE A 209 -1.05 3.56 -12.75
C PHE A 209 -0.20 2.96 -11.64
N ALA A 210 -0.15 1.63 -11.57
CA ALA A 210 0.75 0.93 -10.65
C ALA A 210 1.68 0.01 -11.42
N LEU A 211 2.95 0.01 -11.01
CA LEU A 211 4.02 -0.78 -11.58
C LEU A 211 4.77 -1.50 -10.47
N LYS A 212 4.96 -2.80 -10.64
CA LYS A 212 5.79 -3.63 -9.78
C LYS A 212 7.25 -3.22 -9.93
N VAL A 213 7.95 -3.16 -8.80
CA VAL A 213 9.36 -2.78 -8.73
C VAL A 213 10.14 -3.79 -7.88
N ASN A 214 11.40 -4.00 -8.22
CA ASN A 214 12.32 -4.81 -7.42
C ASN A 214 13.19 -3.93 -6.49
N ALA A 215 14.07 -4.57 -5.72
CA ALA A 215 14.95 -3.89 -4.76
C ALA A 215 15.85 -2.81 -5.38
N ASP A 216 16.31 -3.01 -6.61
CA ASP A 216 17.18 -2.04 -7.28
C ASP A 216 16.38 -0.86 -7.85
N ASP A 217 15.18 -1.14 -8.38
CA ASP A 217 14.23 -0.11 -8.80
C ASP A 217 13.80 0.77 -7.61
N VAL A 218 13.48 0.18 -6.45
CA VAL A 218 13.14 0.92 -5.23
C VAL A 218 14.27 1.86 -4.82
N LYS A 219 15.52 1.37 -4.78
CA LYS A 219 16.68 2.23 -4.48
C LYS A 219 16.84 3.35 -5.50
N ALA A 220 16.66 3.05 -6.79
CA ALA A 220 16.77 4.04 -7.86
C ALA A 220 15.70 5.14 -7.71
N ILE A 221 14.44 4.75 -7.47
CA ILE A 221 13.32 5.68 -7.26
C ILE A 221 13.59 6.53 -6.01
N LEU A 222 13.97 5.94 -4.87
CA LEU A 222 14.24 6.69 -3.64
C LEU A 222 15.39 7.71 -3.83
N ARG A 223 16.46 7.33 -4.53
CA ARG A 223 17.56 8.25 -4.89
C ARG A 223 17.09 9.38 -5.80
N ALA A 224 16.24 9.09 -6.78
CA ALA A 224 15.64 10.11 -7.64
C ALA A 224 14.74 11.05 -6.82
N MET A 225 13.92 10.51 -5.92
CA MET A 225 13.03 11.27 -5.05
C MET A 225 13.79 12.24 -4.14
N GLN A 226 14.92 11.82 -3.56
CA GLN A 226 15.79 12.67 -2.74
C GLN A 226 16.31 13.92 -3.48
N ASN A 227 16.50 13.81 -4.81
CA ASN A 227 16.98 14.90 -5.66
C ASN A 227 15.85 15.67 -6.33
N SER A 228 14.61 15.19 -6.23
CA SER A 228 13.45 15.78 -6.87
C SER A 228 12.71 16.71 -5.91
N SER A 229 12.08 17.74 -6.46
CA SER A 229 11.16 18.63 -5.75
C SER A 229 9.81 17.95 -5.47
N VAL A 230 9.81 16.73 -4.94
CA VAL A 230 8.60 16.07 -4.40
C VAL A 230 8.52 16.30 -2.91
N VAL A 231 7.39 16.82 -2.44
CA VAL A 231 7.17 17.09 -1.02
C VAL A 231 6.83 15.78 -0.33
N THR A 232 7.77 15.24 0.45
CA THR A 232 7.52 14.18 1.42
C THR A 232 7.53 14.78 2.82
N GLY A 233 6.41 14.75 3.54
CA GLY A 233 6.44 15.02 4.98
C GLY A 233 6.81 13.75 5.72
N VAL A 234 7.98 13.73 6.34
CA VAL A 234 8.27 12.74 7.39
C VAL A 234 7.45 13.17 8.60
N ALA A 235 6.39 12.43 8.94
CA ALA A 235 5.78 12.57 10.25
C ALA A 235 6.88 12.34 11.30
N THR A 236 7.01 13.26 12.24
CA THR A 236 8.09 13.28 13.23
C THR A 236 8.00 12.07 14.17
N GLY A 237 8.80 11.03 13.89
CA GLY A 237 9.06 9.77 14.65
C GLY A 237 10.21 9.00 13.98
N PRO A 238 11.02 8.19 14.69
CA PRO A 238 12.49 8.26 14.66
C PRO A 238 13.13 7.68 13.39
N VAL A 239 13.25 8.49 12.34
CA VAL A 239 14.32 8.36 11.34
C VAL A 239 14.90 9.75 11.08
N LYS A 240 16.13 9.97 11.58
CA LYS A 240 16.87 11.21 11.32
C LYS A 240 17.23 11.30 9.84
N LYS A 241 16.95 12.46 9.26
CA LYS A 241 17.39 12.89 7.94
C LYS A 241 18.93 13.04 7.96
N GLU A 242 19.66 12.23 7.18
CA GLU A 242 21.04 12.56 6.86
C GLU A 242 21.06 13.70 5.84
N THR A 243 21.37 14.90 6.30
CA THR A 243 21.61 16.05 5.44
C THR A 243 22.99 15.94 4.81
N GLY A 244 23.06 15.51 3.54
CA GLY A 244 24.22 15.74 2.68
C GLY A 244 24.24 17.20 2.21
N LYS A 245 25.08 18.04 2.82
CA LYS A 245 25.40 19.36 2.28
C LYS A 245 26.12 19.18 0.95
N SER A 246 25.52 19.58 -0.17
CA SER A 246 26.30 19.97 -1.34
C SER A 246 26.39 21.49 -1.38
N LYS A 247 27.55 22.00 -0.94
CA LYS A 247 28.00 23.34 -1.31
C LYS A 247 28.61 23.21 -2.70
N THR A 248 28.07 23.92 -3.67
CA THR A 248 28.88 24.45 -4.77
C THR A 248 28.25 25.75 -5.25
N LYS A 249 28.91 26.85 -4.85
CA LYS A 249 28.87 28.12 -5.58
C LYS A 249 29.77 27.97 -6.81
N GLN A 250 29.34 28.52 -7.94
CA GLN A 250 30.22 29.32 -8.80
C GLN A 250 29.74 30.77 -8.68
#